data_AF-A0A182Y4V1-F1
#
_entry.id   AF-A0A182Y4V1-F1
#
_cell.length_a   1.000
_cell.length_b   1.000
_cell.length_c   1.000
_cell.angle_alpha   90.00
_cell.angle_beta   90.00
_cell.angle_gamma   90.00
#
_symmetry.space_group_name_H-M   'P 1'
#
loop_
_entity.id
_entity.type
_entity.pdbx_description
1 polymer ?
#
loop_
_entity_poly.entity_id
_entity_poly.type
_entity_poly.pdbx_seq_one_letter_code
_entity_poly.pdbx_strand_id
1 'polypeptide(L)'
;LQECALASGLVMFGILLERLIRLIQEALDTARDSTKGTEADVISTESEIPKLVLPEDAKVILPAIKVWCDWMMSNTETWNPPPCCADFKMGKSTAHDPWSELALLMNMLKSLDTNRGILSVEQKDGYETVRLPEDITLAGFTPLMYHEPEPIFVHPECDMEEAQVIITNVLT
;
A
#
# COMPACT_ATOMS: atom_id res chain seq x y z
N LEU A 1 23.49 -17.40 4.96
CA LEU A 1 22.11 -17.94 4.81
C LEU A 1 21.06 -16.85 5.10
N GLN A 2 21.13 -16.16 6.24
CA GLN A 2 20.22 -15.05 6.58
C GLN A 2 20.23 -13.93 5.53
N GLU A 3 21.41 -13.42 5.14
CA GLU A 3 21.52 -12.39 4.09
C GLU A 3 20.96 -12.85 2.73
N CYS A 4 21.13 -14.13 2.38
CA CYS A 4 20.59 -14.71 1.15
C CYS A 4 19.06 -14.78 1.17
N ALA A 5 18.48 -15.15 2.31
CA ALA A 5 17.04 -15.18 2.52
C ALA A 5 16.46 -13.76 2.45
N LEU A 6 17.13 -12.79 3.09
CA LEU A 6 16.74 -11.38 3.04
C LEU A 6 16.81 -10.82 1.62
N ALA A 7 17.92 -11.07 0.91
CA ALA A 7 18.06 -10.64 -0.49
C ALA A 7 16.96 -11.23 -1.38
N SER A 8 16.64 -12.51 -1.20
CA SER A 8 15.55 -13.16 -1.95
C SER A 8 14.18 -12.55 -1.63
N GLY A 9 13.91 -12.26 -0.34
CA GLY A 9 12.69 -11.58 0.09
C GLY A 9 12.56 -10.17 -0.47
N LEU A 10 13.65 -9.40 -0.51
CA LEU A 10 13.68 -8.05 -1.11
C LEU A 10 13.45 -8.08 -2.62
N VAL A 11 13.95 -9.09 -3.33
CA VAL A 11 13.66 -9.28 -4.76
C VAL A 11 12.17 -9.57 -4.97
N MET A 12 11.57 -10.45 -4.16
CA MET A 12 10.14 -10.74 -4.24
C MET A 12 9.30 -9.49 -3.93
N PHE A 13 9.71 -8.71 -2.93
CA PHE A 13 9.08 -7.44 -2.60
C PHE A 13 9.15 -6.44 -3.76
N GLY A 14 10.31 -6.28 -4.40
CA GLY A 14 10.45 -5.44 -5.59
C GLY A 14 9.50 -5.84 -6.72
N ILE A 15 9.35 -7.14 -6.98
CA ILE A 15 8.39 -7.62 -8.00
C ILE A 15 6.94 -7.25 -7.65
N LEU A 16 6.56 -7.34 -6.36
CA LEU A 16 5.23 -6.93 -5.89
C LEU A 16 5.04 -5.41 -6.07
N LEU A 17 6.04 -4.60 -5.71
CA LEU A 17 6.03 -3.15 -5.90
C LEU A 17 5.87 -2.80 -7.37
N GLU A 18 6.69 -3.36 -8.25
CA GLU A 18 6.62 -3.13 -9.70
C GLU A 18 5.24 -3.46 -10.26
N ARG A 19 4.66 -4.61 -9.87
CA ARG A 19 3.32 -5.01 -10.31
C ARG A 19 2.25 -4.03 -9.82
N LEU A 20 2.29 -3.64 -8.54
CA LEU A 20 1.32 -2.70 -7.99
C LEU A 20 1.43 -1.33 -8.68
N ILE A 21 2.66 -0.86 -8.94
CA ILE A 21 2.93 0.39 -9.63
C ILE A 21 2.29 0.39 -11.02
N ARG A 22 2.47 -0.69 -11.79
CA ARG A 22 1.85 -0.84 -13.12
C ARG A 22 0.33 -0.81 -13.05
N LEU A 23 -0.27 -1.52 -12.09
CA LEU A 23 -1.72 -1.56 -11.91
C LEU A 23 -2.31 -0.18 -11.57
N ILE A 24 -1.64 0.58 -10.70
CA ILE A 24 -2.06 1.95 -10.35
C ILE A 24 -1.94 2.85 -11.58
N GLN A 25 -0.85 2.75 -12.34
CA GLN A 25 -0.66 3.56 -13.55
C GLN A 25 -1.72 3.25 -14.62
N GLU A 26 -2.01 1.97 -14.88
CA GLU A 26 -3.05 1.54 -15.81
C GLU A 26 -4.44 2.06 -15.41
N ALA A 27 -4.76 2.04 -14.10
CA ALA A 27 -6.01 2.58 -13.57
C ALA A 27 -6.08 4.11 -13.71
N LEU A 28 -4.98 4.82 -13.47
CA LEU A 28 -4.89 6.27 -13.65
C LEU A 28 -5.03 6.68 -15.13
N ASP A 29 -4.40 5.95 -16.05
CA ASP A 29 -4.50 6.22 -17.48
C ASP A 29 -5.93 6.01 -17.98
N THR A 30 -6.59 4.94 -17.54
CA THR A 30 -8.01 4.65 -17.84
C THR A 30 -8.94 5.77 -17.34
N ALA A 31 -8.69 6.28 -16.13
CA ALA A 31 -9.47 7.38 -15.56
C ALA A 31 -9.31 8.68 -16.38
N ARG A 32 -8.10 8.99 -16.84
CA ARG A 32 -7.79 10.20 -17.63
C ARG A 32 -8.37 10.17 -19.03
N ASP A 33 -8.40 9.01 -19.68
CA ASP A 33 -9.01 8.88 -21.01
C ASP A 33 -10.55 8.99 -20.96
N SER A 34 -11.15 8.59 -19.84
CA SER A 34 -12.59 8.75 -19.60
C SER A 34 -13.01 10.22 -19.44
N THR A 35 -12.14 11.08 -18.87
CA THR A 35 -12.43 12.51 -18.67
C THR A 35 -12.31 13.34 -19.96
N LYS A 36 -11.53 12.89 -20.95
CA LYS A 36 -11.33 13.60 -22.23
C LYS A 36 -12.51 13.47 -23.21
N GLY A 37 -13.47 12.58 -22.95
CA GLY A 37 -14.63 12.34 -23.81
C GLY A 37 -15.84 13.24 -23.55
N THR A 38 -15.80 14.11 -22.54
CA THR A 38 -16.95 14.92 -22.09
C THR A 38 -16.60 16.40 -22.03
N GLU A 39 -16.02 16.95 -23.10
CA GLU A 39 -15.94 18.40 -23.30
C GLU A 39 -17.15 18.89 -24.11
N ALA A 40 -18.29 19.02 -23.43
CA ALA A 40 -19.31 20.01 -23.81
C ALA A 40 -20.19 20.32 -22.59
N ASP A 41 -19.84 21.45 -21.97
CA ASP A 41 -20.68 22.33 -21.17
C ASP A 41 -20.62 22.24 -19.63
N VAL A 42 -20.55 23.44 -19.04
CA VAL A 42 -20.78 23.83 -17.63
C VAL A 42 -19.60 23.83 -16.63
N ILE A 43 -18.98 25.01 -16.54
CA ILE A 43 -18.65 25.83 -15.34
C ILE A 43 -18.08 25.13 -14.09
N SER A 44 -16.77 25.36 -13.90
CA SER A 44 -15.97 25.43 -12.68
C SER A 44 -16.63 25.15 -11.32
N THR A 45 -16.33 24.00 -10.70
CA THR A 45 -16.19 23.87 -9.24
C THR A 45 -15.28 22.69 -8.89
N GLU A 46 -14.23 22.99 -8.13
CA GLU A 46 -13.33 22.10 -7.39
C GLU A 46 -12.52 21.07 -8.19
N SER A 47 -11.21 21.03 -7.92
CA SER A 47 -10.29 20.02 -8.44
C SER A 47 -10.68 18.66 -7.86
N GLU A 48 -11.66 17.99 -8.47
CA GLU A 48 -12.04 16.63 -8.15
C GLU A 48 -10.81 15.73 -8.30
N ILE A 49 -10.16 15.43 -7.18
CA ILE A 49 -9.07 14.46 -7.15
C ILE A 49 -9.71 13.15 -7.63
N PRO A 50 -9.16 12.47 -8.64
CA PRO A 50 -9.76 11.25 -9.14
C PRO A 50 -9.92 10.25 -7.99
N LYS A 51 -11.17 9.90 -7.64
CA LYS A 51 -11.44 8.79 -6.72
C LYS A 51 -10.92 7.52 -7.39
N LEU A 52 -9.67 7.15 -7.11
CA LEU A 52 -9.05 6.01 -7.76
C LEU A 52 -9.71 4.74 -7.23
N VAL A 53 -10.50 4.10 -8.09
CA VAL A 53 -10.96 2.74 -7.84
C VAL A 53 -9.81 1.81 -8.16
N LEU A 54 -9.19 1.25 -7.12
CA LEU A 54 -8.11 0.29 -7.29
C LEU A 54 -8.63 -0.98 -7.99
N PRO A 55 -7.92 -1.52 -8.99
CA PRO A 55 -8.29 -2.77 -9.61
C PRO A 55 -8.22 -3.92 -8.59
N GLU A 56 -9.03 -4.97 -8.78
CA GLU A 56 -9.07 -6.12 -7.87
C GLU A 56 -7.69 -6.76 -7.63
N ASP A 57 -6.87 -6.85 -8.68
CA ASP A 57 -5.48 -7.31 -8.59
C ASP A 57 -4.66 -6.49 -7.57
N ALA A 58 -4.85 -5.17 -7.52
CA ALA A 58 -4.13 -4.31 -6.59
C ALA A 58 -4.56 -4.55 -5.15
N LYS A 59 -5.87 -4.78 -4.91
CA LYS A 59 -6.42 -5.09 -3.58
C LYS A 59 -5.85 -6.39 -3.00
N VAL A 60 -5.45 -7.35 -3.86
CA VAL A 60 -4.82 -8.60 -3.42
C VAL A 60 -3.32 -8.43 -3.11
N ILE A 61 -2.63 -7.52 -3.81
CA ILE A 61 -1.18 -7.31 -3.66
C ILE A 61 -0.86 -6.39 -2.47
N LEU A 62 -1.69 -5.38 -2.25
CA LEU A 62 -1.51 -4.37 -1.21
C LEU A 62 -1.28 -4.94 0.21
N PRO A 63 -2.08 -5.92 0.69
CA PRO A 63 -1.85 -6.53 2.00
C PRO A 63 -0.45 -7.14 2.15
N ALA A 64 0.07 -7.79 1.10
CA ALA A 64 1.40 -8.38 1.13
C ALA A 64 2.51 -7.32 1.21
N ILE A 65 2.36 -6.21 0.48
CA ILE A 65 3.30 -5.07 0.54
C ILE A 65 3.27 -4.43 1.93
N LYS A 66 2.07 -4.20 2.49
CA LYS A 66 1.89 -3.62 3.83
C LYS A 66 2.57 -4.47 4.91
N VAL A 67 2.31 -5.78 4.94
CA VAL A 67 2.97 -6.71 5.88
C VAL A 67 4.49 -6.66 5.77
N TRP A 68 5.02 -6.49 4.55
CA TRP A 68 6.45 -6.35 4.35
C TRP A 68 7.01 -5.03 4.88
N CYS A 69 6.26 -3.94 4.74
CA CYS A 69 6.56 -2.66 5.38
C CYS A 69 6.55 -2.79 6.92
N ASP A 70 5.54 -3.43 7.51
CA ASP A 70 5.46 -3.68 8.96
C ASP A 70 6.67 -4.47 9.46
N TRP A 71 7.07 -5.50 8.70
CA TRP A 71 8.25 -6.29 9.01
C TRP A 71 9.54 -5.44 8.94
N MET A 72 9.69 -4.64 7.88
CA MET A 72 10.84 -3.75 7.75
C MET A 72 10.91 -2.72 8.88
N MET A 73 9.79 -2.14 9.30
CA MET A 73 9.75 -1.20 10.43
C MET A 73 10.12 -1.87 11.75
N SER A 74 9.68 -3.11 11.95
CA SER A 74 10.00 -3.90 13.16
C SER A 74 11.45 -4.39 13.22
N ASN A 75 12.10 -4.60 12.07
CA ASN A 75 13.37 -5.32 11.95
C ASN A 75 14.45 -4.46 11.27
N THR A 76 14.52 -3.17 11.59
CA THR A 76 15.45 -2.19 10.97
C THR A 76 16.91 -2.63 10.95
N GLU A 77 17.41 -3.18 12.06
CA GLU A 77 18.79 -3.68 12.18
C GLU A 77 19.10 -4.86 11.23
N THR A 78 18.06 -5.56 10.75
CA THR A 78 18.24 -6.74 9.89
C THR A 78 18.50 -6.34 8.44
N TRP A 79 17.93 -5.24 7.97
CA TRP A 79 18.03 -4.81 6.57
C TRP A 79 18.78 -3.51 6.37
N ASN A 80 19.11 -2.75 7.43
CA ASN A 80 19.84 -1.49 7.34
C ASN A 80 21.24 -1.64 7.99
N PRO A 81 22.34 -1.62 7.23
CA PRO A 81 22.44 -1.25 5.81
C PRO A 81 21.90 -2.35 4.87
N PRO A 82 21.38 -1.97 3.67
CA PRO A 82 20.86 -2.93 2.70
C PRO A 82 21.83 -4.06 2.42
N PRO A 83 21.36 -5.32 2.34
CA PRO A 83 22.23 -6.45 2.02
C PRO A 83 22.92 -6.21 0.68
N CYS A 84 24.19 -6.60 0.58
CA CYS A 84 24.99 -6.40 -0.61
C CYS A 84 24.52 -7.35 -1.73
N CYS A 85 23.52 -6.94 -2.52
CA CYS A 85 22.85 -7.76 -3.54
C CYS A 85 23.65 -7.94 -4.85
N ALA A 86 24.98 -8.04 -4.79
CA ALA A 86 25.80 -8.20 -6.00
C ALA A 86 25.51 -9.53 -6.75
N ASP A 87 25.13 -10.58 -6.01
CA ASP A 87 25.03 -11.95 -6.52
C ASP A 87 23.59 -12.43 -6.81
N PHE A 88 22.57 -11.68 -6.40
CA PHE A 88 21.16 -12.06 -6.54
C PHE A 88 20.49 -11.37 -7.73
N LYS A 89 20.99 -11.63 -8.94
CA LYS A 89 20.35 -11.18 -10.19
C LYS A 89 19.37 -12.24 -10.67
N MET A 90 18.07 -12.01 -10.51
CA MET A 90 17.04 -12.89 -11.07
C MET A 90 16.85 -12.57 -12.56
N GLY A 91 17.68 -13.17 -13.42
CA GLY A 91 17.55 -13.09 -14.88
C GLY A 91 18.16 -11.85 -15.55
N LYS A 92 17.66 -11.49 -16.74
CA LYS A 92 18.12 -10.33 -17.54
C LYS A 92 17.61 -8.98 -17.03
N SER A 93 16.77 -8.98 -15.99
CA SER A 93 16.23 -7.76 -15.40
C SER A 93 17.36 -7.04 -14.69
N THR A 94 17.65 -5.82 -15.13
CA THR A 94 18.50 -4.86 -14.40
C THR A 94 18.02 -4.82 -12.95
N ALA A 95 18.96 -4.93 -12.00
CA ALA A 95 18.70 -5.02 -10.57
C ALA A 95 17.42 -4.26 -10.15
N HIS A 96 16.40 -5.00 -9.71
CA HIS A 96 15.22 -4.40 -9.09
C HIS A 96 15.73 -3.62 -7.88
N ASP A 97 15.54 -2.31 -7.90
CA ASP A 97 15.87 -1.44 -6.78
C ASP A 97 14.57 -1.20 -6.00
N PRO A 98 14.27 -2.06 -5.00
CA PRO A 98 13.01 -2.00 -4.27
C PRO A 98 12.87 -0.66 -3.54
N TRP A 99 13.97 0.04 -3.27
CA TRP A 99 13.95 1.35 -2.61
C TRP A 99 13.41 2.43 -3.54
N SER A 100 13.88 2.47 -4.79
CA SER A 100 13.35 3.39 -5.80
C SER A 100 11.91 3.07 -6.17
N GLU A 101 11.56 1.79 -6.29
CA GLU A 101 10.18 1.35 -6.55
C GLU A 101 9.25 1.72 -5.39
N LEU A 102 9.67 1.52 -4.14
CA LEU A 102 8.90 1.91 -2.96
C LEU A 102 8.70 3.43 -2.91
N ALA A 103 9.74 4.21 -3.18
CA ALA A 103 9.65 5.66 -3.23
C ALA A 103 8.66 6.12 -4.32
N LEU A 104 8.69 5.50 -5.50
CA LEU A 104 7.74 5.75 -6.58
C LEU A 104 6.30 5.42 -6.14
N LEU A 105 6.10 4.26 -5.52
CA LEU A 105 4.80 3.85 -5.00
C LEU A 105 4.26 4.85 -3.98
N MET A 106 5.06 5.27 -2.99
CA MET A 106 4.65 6.23 -1.97
C MET A 106 4.25 7.59 -2.59
N ASN A 107 4.98 8.04 -3.62
CA ASN A 107 4.63 9.26 -4.33
C ASN A 107 3.29 9.15 -5.06
N MET A 108 3.01 8.00 -5.68
CA MET A 108 1.72 7.76 -6.33
C MET A 108 0.60 7.66 -5.30
N LEU A 109 0.75 6.87 -4.24
CA LEU A 109 -0.26 6.72 -3.19
C LEU A 109 -0.60 8.05 -2.51
N LYS A 110 0.39 8.94 -2.32
CA LYS A 110 0.17 10.30 -1.81
C LYS A 110 -0.74 11.15 -2.70
N SER A 111 -0.73 10.90 -4.01
CA SER A 111 -1.57 11.61 -4.97
C SER A 111 -3.00 11.06 -5.08
N LEU A 112 -3.30 9.94 -4.42
CA LEU A 112 -4.62 9.32 -4.43
C LEU A 112 -5.48 9.90 -3.30
N ASP A 113 -6.66 10.41 -3.66
CA ASP A 113 -7.67 10.72 -2.65
C ASP A 113 -8.23 9.42 -2.08
N THR A 114 -7.88 9.19 -0.83
CA THR A 114 -8.23 7.98 -0.08
C THR A 114 -9.47 8.18 0.78
N ASN A 115 -10.28 9.23 0.58
CA ASN A 115 -11.49 9.50 1.40
C ASN A 115 -11.23 9.31 2.92
N ARG A 116 -10.07 9.81 3.39
CA ARG A 116 -9.60 9.58 4.77
C ARG A 116 -10.51 10.17 5.84
N GLY A 117 -11.50 10.99 5.44
CA GLY A 117 -12.46 11.63 6.33
C GLY A 117 -13.38 10.65 7.08
N ILE A 118 -13.51 9.40 6.62
CA ILE A 118 -14.30 8.38 7.32
C ILE A 118 -13.55 7.74 8.51
N LEU A 119 -12.23 7.87 8.56
CA LEU A 119 -11.37 7.27 9.58
C LEU A 119 -11.18 8.22 10.76
N SER A 120 -11.09 7.67 11.96
CA SER A 120 -10.79 8.41 13.19
C SER A 120 -9.68 7.72 13.98
N VAL A 121 -8.76 8.51 14.54
CA VAL A 121 -7.72 8.02 15.45
C VAL A 121 -8.22 8.02 16.90
N GLU A 122 -9.33 8.70 17.18
CA GLU A 122 -9.95 8.75 18.50
C GLU A 122 -11.10 7.74 18.59
N GLN A 123 -11.12 6.97 19.66
CA GLN A 123 -12.26 6.12 19.97
C GLN A 123 -13.43 6.99 20.44
N LYS A 124 -14.52 6.98 19.68
CA LYS A 124 -15.77 7.69 19.99
C LYS A 124 -16.90 6.70 20.26
N ASP A 125 -17.97 7.16 20.89
CA ASP A 125 -19.12 6.31 21.21
C ASP A 125 -19.71 5.68 19.94
N GLY A 126 -19.83 4.35 19.96
CA GLY A 126 -20.36 3.57 18.85
C GLY A 126 -19.37 3.27 17.71
N TYR A 127 -18.18 3.87 17.71
CA TYR A 127 -17.18 3.60 16.67
C TYR A 127 -16.60 2.20 16.83
N GLU A 128 -16.32 1.56 15.68
CA GLU A 128 -15.73 0.24 15.61
C GLU A 128 -14.26 0.33 15.20
N THR A 129 -13.40 -0.52 15.77
CA THR A 129 -11.99 -0.60 15.37
C THR A 129 -11.88 -1.29 14.03
N VAL A 130 -11.21 -0.64 13.08
CA VAL A 130 -10.92 -1.24 11.78
C VAL A 130 -9.80 -2.26 11.95
N ARG A 131 -10.08 -3.52 11.62
CA ARG A 131 -9.11 -4.62 11.69
C ARG A 131 -8.85 -5.14 10.29
N LEU A 132 -7.59 -5.13 9.88
CA LEU A 132 -7.22 -5.60 8.55
C LEU A 132 -7.13 -7.14 8.52
N PRO A 133 -7.63 -7.80 7.47
CA PRO A 133 -7.61 -9.26 7.35
C PRO A 133 -6.20 -9.86 7.45
N GLU A 134 -5.18 -9.20 6.90
CA GLU A 134 -3.78 -9.60 6.98
C GLU A 134 -3.24 -9.59 8.41
N ASP A 135 -3.63 -8.61 9.23
CA ASP A 135 -3.20 -8.51 10.63
C ASP A 135 -3.85 -9.60 11.48
N ILE A 136 -5.11 -9.92 11.20
CA ILE A 136 -5.80 -11.04 11.85
C ILE A 136 -5.14 -12.36 11.45
N THR A 137 -4.80 -12.51 10.16
CA THR A 137 -4.19 -13.74 9.62
C THR A 137 -2.80 -13.97 10.19
N LEU A 138 -2.03 -12.90 10.42
CA LEU A 138 -0.66 -12.97 10.95
C LEU A 138 -0.60 -12.73 12.47
N ALA A 139 -1.75 -12.68 13.15
CA ALA A 139 -1.80 -12.56 14.60
C ALA A 139 -1.02 -13.71 15.27
N GLY A 140 -0.07 -13.35 16.12
CA GLY A 140 0.82 -14.33 16.76
C GLY A 140 2.11 -14.62 15.99
N PHE A 141 2.35 -14.01 14.83
CA PHE A 141 3.62 -14.12 14.12
C PHE A 141 4.69 -13.25 14.78
N THR A 142 5.58 -13.87 15.54
CA THR A 142 6.60 -13.20 16.37
C THR A 142 7.41 -12.11 15.65
N PRO A 143 7.85 -12.28 14.38
CA PRO A 143 8.57 -11.22 13.67
C PRO A 143 7.80 -9.92 13.43
N LEU A 144 6.46 -9.93 13.58
CA LEU A 144 5.57 -8.76 13.48
C LEU A 144 5.00 -8.30 14.82
N MET A 145 5.25 -9.03 15.92
CA MET A 145 4.67 -8.71 17.24
C MET A 145 5.14 -7.40 17.84
N TYR A 146 6.27 -6.87 17.39
CA TYR A 146 6.88 -5.68 17.95
C TYR A 146 6.43 -4.37 17.28
N HIS A 147 5.58 -4.47 16.26
CA HIS A 147 4.91 -3.35 15.63
C HIS A 147 3.40 -3.47 15.84
N GLU A 148 2.91 -2.84 16.90
CA GLU A 148 1.48 -2.65 17.11
C GLU A 148 1.10 -1.29 16.49
N PRO A 149 0.42 -1.28 15.32
CA PRO A 149 -0.06 -0.04 14.75
C PRO A 149 -1.11 0.59 15.67
N GLU A 150 -1.15 1.92 15.68
CA GLU A 150 -2.17 2.65 16.44
C GLU A 150 -3.58 2.26 15.96
N PRO A 151 -4.54 2.06 16.88
CA PRO A 151 -5.89 1.67 16.50
C PRO A 151 -6.57 2.78 15.71
N ILE A 152 -7.17 2.41 14.58
CA ILE A 152 -7.98 3.30 13.75
C ILE A 152 -9.44 2.85 13.86
N PHE A 153 -10.34 3.82 13.91
CA PHE A 153 -11.76 3.63 14.15
C PHE A 153 -12.61 4.16 13.00
N VAL A 154 -13.78 3.57 12.80
CA VAL A 154 -14.76 3.99 11.79
C VAL A 154 -16.15 4.09 12.42
N HIS A 155 -16.98 5.00 11.91
CA HIS A 155 -18.37 5.12 12.34
C HIS A 155 -19.16 3.87 11.87
N PRO A 156 -20.08 3.32 12.67
CA PRO A 156 -20.79 2.08 12.35
C PRO A 156 -21.74 2.17 11.14
N GLU A 157 -22.06 3.38 10.67
CA GLU A 157 -22.83 3.58 9.43
C GLU A 157 -21.95 3.64 8.17
N CYS A 158 -20.62 3.67 8.31
CA CYS A 158 -19.70 3.66 7.19
C CYS A 158 -19.36 2.23 6.78
N ASP A 159 -18.99 2.06 5.51
CA ASP A 159 -18.58 0.76 4.97
C ASP A 159 -17.22 0.33 5.55
N MET A 160 -17.20 -0.80 6.25
CA MET A 160 -16.00 -1.38 6.84
C MET A 160 -14.99 -1.84 5.78
N GLU A 161 -15.45 -2.36 4.63
CA GLU A 161 -14.55 -2.78 3.55
C GLU A 161 -13.87 -1.56 2.91
N GLU A 162 -14.60 -0.45 2.71
CA GLU A 162 -14.01 0.81 2.25
C GLU A 162 -12.99 1.32 3.26
N ALA A 163 -13.30 1.29 4.57
CA ALA A 163 -12.38 1.68 5.63
C ALA A 163 -11.09 0.84 5.66
N GLN A 164 -11.19 -0.48 5.50
CA GLN A 164 -10.04 -1.38 5.44
C GLN A 164 -9.14 -1.05 4.24
N VAL A 165 -9.73 -0.89 3.04
CA VAL A 165 -8.98 -0.53 1.82
C VAL A 165 -8.25 0.81 2.00
N ILE A 166 -8.90 1.79 2.63
CA ILE A 166 -8.30 3.10 2.88
C ILE A 166 -7.08 2.96 3.80
N ILE A 167 -7.18 2.21 4.88
CA ILE A 167 -6.04 2.02 5.81
C ILE A 167 -4.89 1.28 5.11
N THR A 168 -5.16 0.21 4.37
CA THR A 168 -4.11 -0.52 3.64
C THR A 168 -3.39 0.38 2.62
N ASN A 169 -4.10 1.34 2.01
CA ASN A 169 -3.52 2.33 1.11
C ASN A 169 -2.63 3.37 1.80
N VAL A 170 -2.77 3.55 3.12
CA VAL A 170 -1.99 4.56 3.85
C VAL A 170 -0.55 4.09 4.09
N LEU A 171 -0.23 2.80 4.00
CA LEU A 171 1.09 2.23 4.35
C LEU A 171 1.64 2.94 5.61
N THR A 172 0.87 2.86 6.70
CA THR A 172 1.26 3.40 8.02
C THR A 172 2.39 2.61 8.62
#